data_AF-A0A966M3F0-F1
#
_entry.id   AF-A0A966M3F0-F1
#
_cell.length_a   1.000
_cell.length_b   1.000
_cell.length_c   1.000
_cell.angle_alpha   90.00
_cell.angle_beta   90.00
_cell.angle_gamma   90.00
#
_symmetry.space_group_name_H-M   'P 1'
#
loop_
_entity.id
_entity.type
_entity.pdbx_description
1 polymer ?
#
loop_
_entity_poly.entity_id
_entity_poly.type
_entity_poly.pdbx_seq_one_letter_code
_entity_poly.pdbx_strand_id
1 'polypeptide(L)' 'MIKNRILSGVQPTGNLHLGNYLGAIKNFVKLQKDYECYFMLADLHSITVFQDPKQLRENIIETAAVFLACG' A
#
# COMPACT_ATOMS: atom_id res chain seq x y z
N MET A 1 16.17 19.32 -11.87
CA MET A 1 14.73 19.61 -11.71
C MET A 1 14.22 18.89 -10.48
N ILE A 2 13.43 19.56 -9.64
CA ILE A 2 12.77 18.92 -8.50
C ILE A 2 11.64 18.04 -9.07
N LYS A 3 11.64 16.74 -8.78
CA LYS A 3 10.51 15.86 -9.08
C LYS A 3 9.37 16.17 -8.11
N ASN A 4 8.15 16.25 -8.63
CA ASN A 4 6.96 16.35 -7.78
C ASN A 4 6.82 15.09 -6.92
N ARG A 5 6.29 15.25 -5.70
CA ARG A 5 6.16 14.17 -4.72
C ARG A 5 4.73 13.65 -4.64
N ILE A 6 4.59 12.35 -4.50
CA ILE A 6 3.32 11.67 -4.25
C ILE A 6 3.46 10.85 -2.97
N LEU A 7 2.49 10.99 -2.06
CA LEU A 7 2.34 10.17 -0.87
C LEU A 7 1.03 9.39 -0.96
N SER A 8 1.09 8.07 -0.83
CA SER A 8 -0.09 7.19 -0.82
C SER A 8 -0.13 6.37 0.46
N GLY A 9 -1.25 6.44 1.19
CA GLY A 9 -1.52 5.63 2.38
C GLY A 9 -2.45 4.46 2.03
N VAL A 10 -2.09 3.25 2.47
CA VAL A 10 -2.84 2.01 2.17
C VAL A 10 -3.11 1.26 3.47
N GLN A 11 -4.36 0.96 3.76
CA GLN A 11 -4.72 0.17 4.93
C GLN A 11 -4.42 -1.32 4.70
N PRO A 12 -3.67 -1.99 5.60
CA PRO A 12 -3.42 -3.42 5.54
C PRO A 12 -4.68 -4.22 5.95
N THR A 13 -5.50 -4.60 4.96
CA THR A 13 -6.79 -5.28 5.19
C THR A 13 -6.76 -6.80 5.00
N GLY A 14 -5.67 -7.36 4.45
CA GLY A 14 -5.50 -8.82 4.25
C GLY A 14 -6.26 -9.41 3.05
N ASN A 15 -7.08 -8.63 2.35
CA ASN A 15 -7.86 -9.08 1.18
C ASN A 15 -7.48 -8.30 -0.09
N LEU A 16 -6.17 -8.25 -0.40
CA LEU A 16 -5.71 -7.69 -1.67
C LEU A 16 -6.19 -8.57 -2.83
N HIS A 17 -7.02 -8.00 -3.69
CA HIS A 17 -7.58 -8.69 -4.85
C HIS A 17 -7.27 -7.94 -6.14
N LEU A 18 -7.65 -8.55 -7.27
CA LEU A 18 -7.36 -8.02 -8.62
C LEU A 18 -7.83 -6.56 -8.81
N GLY A 19 -8.96 -6.20 -8.18
CA GLY A 19 -9.45 -4.82 -8.16
C GLY A 19 -8.47 -3.81 -7.57
N ASN A 20 -7.77 -4.13 -6.46
CA ASN A 20 -6.76 -3.23 -5.89
C ASN A 20 -5.56 -3.09 -6.81
N TYR A 21 -5.16 -4.20 -7.44
CA TYR A 21 -4.05 -4.22 -8.38
C TYR A 21 -4.33 -3.33 -9.60
N LEU A 22 -5.47 -3.57 -10.27
CA LEU A 22 -5.86 -2.82 -11.47
C LEU A 22 -6.22 -1.37 -11.17
N GLY A 23 -6.81 -1.09 -10.02
CA GLY A 23 -7.27 0.24 -9.64
C GLY A 23 -6.15 1.17 -9.17
N ALA A 24 -5.23 0.67 -8.34
CA ALA A 24 -4.22 1.50 -7.68
C ALA A 24 -2.79 1.04 -7.96
N ILE A 25 -2.45 -0.21 -7.64
CA ILE A 25 -1.05 -0.67 -7.59
C ILE A 25 -0.38 -0.56 -8.97
N LYS A 26 -1.06 -0.97 -10.05
CA LYS A 26 -0.55 -0.85 -11.42
C LYS A 26 -0.26 0.60 -11.82
N ASN A 27 -1.03 1.55 -11.30
CA ASN A 27 -0.80 2.98 -11.56
C ASN A 27 0.35 3.52 -10.71
N PHE A 28 0.52 3.05 -9.47
CA PHE A 28 1.65 3.40 -8.62
C PHE A 28 2.99 3.05 -9.27
N VAL A 29 3.12 1.86 -9.86
CA VAL A 29 4.34 1.43 -10.58
C VAL A 29 4.69 2.41 -11.72
N LYS A 30 3.67 2.88 -12.46
CA LYS A 30 3.87 3.84 -13.56
C LYS A 30 4.33 5.20 -13.02
N LEU A 31 3.70 5.69 -11.95
CA LEU A 31 3.96 7.01 -11.37
C LEU A 31 5.38 7.13 -10.81
N GLN A 32 6.00 6.03 -10.36
CA GLN A 32 7.40 6.03 -9.90
C GLN A 32 8.40 6.52 -10.98
N LYS A 33 8.06 6.41 -12.27
CA LYS A 33 8.91 6.92 -13.36
C LYS A 33 8.97 8.44 -13.38
N ASP A 34 7.84 9.09 -13.10
CA ASP A 34 7.69 10.54 -13.27
C ASP A 34 7.78 11.31 -11.95
N TYR A 35 7.44 10.68 -10.82
CA TYR A 35 7.34 11.29 -9.49
C TYR A 35 8.30 10.64 -8.48
N GLU A 36 8.55 11.34 -7.37
CA GLU A 36 9.12 10.74 -6.15
C GLU A 36 7.96 10.20 -5.30
N CYS A 37 7.83 8.88 -5.23
CA CYS A 37 6.68 8.22 -4.60
C CYS A 37 7.02 7.67 -3.22
N TYR A 38 6.13 7.92 -2.26
CA TYR A 38 6.14 7.32 -0.93
C TYR A 38 4.87 6.51 -0.73
N PHE A 39 5.03 5.26 -0.32
CA PHE A 39 3.92 4.36 0.02
C PHE A 39 3.99 4.03 1.50
N MET A 40 2.90 4.30 2.23
CA MET A 40 2.80 4.08 3.66
C MET A 40 1.70 3.07 3.93
N LEU A 41 2.02 2.02 4.70
CA LEU A 41 1.00 1.15 5.27
C LEU A 41 0.38 1.83 6.48
N ALA A 42 -0.89 2.20 6.37
CA ALA A 42 -1.64 2.96 7.37
C ALA A 42 -2.21 2.03 8.46
N ASP A 43 -1.33 1.33 9.18
CA ASP A 43 -1.69 0.43 10.28
C ASP A 43 -2.40 1.17 11.44
N LEU A 44 -1.97 2.40 11.76
CA LEU A 44 -2.64 3.26 12.74
C LEU A 44 -4.07 3.61 12.34
N HIS A 45 -4.36 3.73 11.04
CA HIS A 45 -5.74 3.91 10.58
C HIS A 45 -6.56 2.62 10.72
N SER A 46 -5.91 1.45 10.71
CA SER A 46 -6.60 0.16 10.82
C SER A 46 -7.05 -0.13 12.25
N ILE A 47 -6.31 0.33 13.26
CA ILE A 47 -6.65 0.16 14.69
C ILE A 47 -7.74 1.13 15.21
N THR A 48 -8.24 2.02 14.35
CA THR A 48 -9.42 2.86 14.68
C THR A 48 -10.70 2.05 14.80
N VAL A 49 -10.67 0.81 14.30
CA VAL A 49 -11.67 -0.24 14.53
C VAL A 49 -10.96 -1.45 15.14
N PHE A 50 -11.73 -2.39 15.72
CA PHE A 50 -11.14 -3.60 16.29
C PHE A 50 -10.35 -4.39 15.24
N GLN A 51 -9.17 -4.85 15.64
CA GLN A 51 -8.30 -5.70 14.84
C GLN A 51 -7.81 -6.86 15.71
N ASP A 52 -7.68 -8.06 15.14
CA ASP A 52 -6.86 -9.09 15.75
C ASP A 52 -5.38 -8.71 15.57
N PRO A 53 -4.58 -8.57 16.65
CA PRO A 53 -3.20 -8.09 16.53
C PRO A 53 -2.28 -9.00 15.70
N LYS A 54 -2.51 -10.33 15.73
CA LYS A 54 -1.72 -11.28 14.95
C LYS A 54 -2.09 -11.17 13.48
N GLN A 55 -3.38 -11.14 13.17
CA GLN A 55 -3.86 -10.98 11.79
C GLN A 55 -3.40 -9.65 11.19
N LEU A 56 -3.50 -8.55 11.94
CA LEU A 56 -3.05 -7.23 11.45
C LEU A 56 -1.56 -7.26 11.10
N ARG A 57 -0.73 -7.91 11.93
CA ARG A 57 0.70 -8.04 11.67
C ARG A 57 0.97 -8.84 10.39
N GLU A 58 0.25 -9.94 10.18
CA GLU A 58 0.34 -10.73 8.94
C GLU A 58 -0.08 -9.91 7.72
N ASN A 59 -1.21 -9.20 7.82
CA ASN A 59 -1.72 -8.35 6.75
C ASN A 59 -0.75 -7.23 6.37
N ILE A 60 -0.03 -6.63 7.34
CA ILE A 60 1.00 -5.62 7.08
C ILE A 60 2.12 -6.21 6.22
N ILE A 61 2.64 -7.38 6.62
CA ILE A 61 3.75 -8.04 5.91
C ILE A 61 3.30 -8.47 4.51
N GLU A 62 2.11 -9.06 4.39
CA GLU A 62 1.56 -9.49 3.11
C GLU A 62 1.34 -8.30 2.17
N THR A 63 0.75 -7.21 2.67
CA THR A 63 0.55 -5.99 1.87
C THR A 63 1.88 -5.41 1.40
N ALA A 64 2.89 -5.34 2.27
CA ALA A 64 4.23 -4.89 1.89
C ALA A 64 4.84 -5.79 0.81
N ALA A 65 4.75 -7.11 0.98
CA ALA A 65 5.26 -8.09 0.03
C ALA A 65 4.58 -7.97 -1.34
N VAL A 66 3.25 -7.79 -1.38
CA VAL A 66 2.50 -7.60 -2.63
C VAL A 66 2.92 -6.32 -3.34
N PHE A 67 3.10 -5.21 -2.61
CA PHE A 67 3.54 -3.95 -3.20
C PHE A 67 4.92 -4.10 -3.85
N LEU A 68 5.87 -4.74 -3.16
CA LEU A 68 7.20 -5.03 -3.70
C LEU A 68 7.15 -6.00 -4.90
N ALA A 69 6.30 -7.02 -4.85
CA ALA A 69 6.16 -8.00 -5.93
C ALA A 69 5.55 -7.40 -7.20
N CYS A 70 4.73 -6.35 -7.08
CA CYS A 70 4.04 -5.72 -8.21
C CYS A 70 4.88 -4.70 -8.98
N GLY A 71 5.97 -4.17 -8.38
CA GLY A 71 6.85 -3.16 -8.99
C GLY A 71 6.86 -1.84 -8.24
#